data_AF-A0A366DNG3-F1
#
_entry.id   AF-A0A366DNG3-F1
#
_cell.length_a   1.000
_cell.length_b   1.000
_cell.length_c   1.000
_cell.angle_alpha   90.00
_cell.angle_beta   90.00
_cell.angle_gamma   90.00
#
_symmetry.space_group_name_H-M   'P 1'
#
loop_
_entity.id
_entity.type
_entity.pdbx_description
1 polymer ?
#
loop_
_entity_poly.entity_id
_entity_poly.type
_entity_poly.pdbx_seq_one_letter_code
_entity_poly.pdbx_strand_id
1 'polypeptide(L)'
;LKADSSRVDTVAGIVDDHSATLSVQADQIASKVEASYVEGAIGDLEIGVRNYFVIAEATEDKILSWSNGRVAGEVGSLLSGYIECSVGDKFSCNYQIDQLMFYNANQKYVGALSYQERFTVPDENYNYPYGPSTHPANTVPAFFRIVFRSDFLNGRPKEDVQVMLAKGDKATDWTPAPEDVQADIDVVLNYAESEITQLADEIELRVEKNGVISAINLSSESAIIQSDKINLVGAVNVLSDITGDLGEINAGTINGVNINGSVFNSTTNSRNYTTIENNHIHSEGDYWDEWGGSGDGTNNMYGNLDMNDGKFSLKSGQVLSDGSRESWSTEVLLNNIGLAVRNSTGGGTYIGNSGDIGFGDWFDGNPDASIYSGGNDLILDANGKIVFQTEIGSTLRMDGVHYIETNAIDHNGSGAYLYLRSQPGAGLRATEVGTTSNFVPFQASSFDVRSLAENKQDIALWEDNALEIIKQSDLYQYRYINDAVRGDETMKYGYVIGKDYHTPSMLLNAEGDAISQSAMNSLSIKGIKELLGITDNHVDRINYLEMENQVLKQKVEKLEEGL
;
A
#
# COMPACT_ATOMS: atom_id res chain seq x y z
N LEU A 1 102.53 -95.70 -47.20
CA LEU A 1 102.73 -96.65 -46.09
C LEU A 1 101.37 -97.14 -45.61
N LYS A 2 101.07 -98.43 -45.81
CA LYS A 2 99.96 -99.09 -45.13
C LYS A 2 100.35 -99.16 -43.64
N ALA A 3 99.50 -98.66 -42.75
CA ALA A 3 99.71 -98.87 -41.31
C ALA A 3 99.72 -100.39 -41.05
N ASP A 4 100.66 -100.83 -40.21
CA ASP A 4 100.83 -102.22 -39.81
C ASP A 4 99.56 -102.75 -39.12
N SER A 5 98.96 -103.82 -39.67
CA SER A 5 97.68 -104.40 -39.21
C SER A 5 97.70 -104.68 -37.71
N SER A 6 98.85 -105.10 -37.18
CA SER A 6 99.07 -105.36 -35.75
C SER A 6 98.71 -104.17 -34.85
N ARG A 7 99.02 -102.95 -35.28
CA ARG A 7 98.74 -101.75 -34.48
C ARG A 7 97.26 -101.40 -34.48
N VAL A 8 96.57 -101.63 -35.60
CA VAL A 8 95.12 -101.40 -35.73
C VAL A 8 94.37 -102.41 -34.86
N ASP A 9 94.77 -103.67 -34.88
CA ASP A 9 94.17 -104.74 -34.06
C ASP A 9 94.38 -104.49 -32.55
N THR A 10 95.57 -103.98 -32.16
CA THR A 10 95.85 -103.61 -30.76
C THR A 10 94.96 -102.44 -30.30
N VAL A 11 94.81 -101.41 -31.14
CA VAL A 11 93.93 -100.27 -30.82
C VAL A 11 92.47 -100.70 -30.77
N ALA A 12 92.03 -101.58 -31.67
CA ALA A 12 90.67 -102.13 -31.65
C ALA A 12 90.40 -102.90 -30.34
N GLY A 13 91.34 -103.74 -29.90
CA GLY A 13 91.24 -104.45 -28.62
C GLY A 13 91.18 -103.52 -27.41
N ILE A 14 91.97 -102.43 -27.40
CA ILE A 14 91.90 -101.40 -26.34
C ILE A 14 90.56 -100.67 -26.39
N VAL A 15 90.04 -100.35 -27.57
CA VAL A 15 88.74 -99.70 -27.73
C VAL A 15 87.62 -100.61 -27.25
N ASP A 16 87.66 -101.90 -27.56
CA ASP A 16 86.66 -102.88 -27.09
C ASP A 16 86.73 -103.05 -25.57
N ASP A 17 87.94 -103.14 -24.99
CA ASP A 17 88.14 -103.25 -23.54
C ASP A 17 87.68 -101.97 -22.81
N HIS A 18 88.02 -100.80 -23.35
CA HIS A 18 87.50 -99.53 -22.84
C HIS A 18 85.99 -99.44 -23.01
N SER A 19 85.43 -99.90 -24.13
CA SER A 19 83.98 -99.86 -24.38
C SER A 19 83.24 -100.81 -23.44
N ALA A 20 83.82 -101.98 -23.13
CA ALA A 20 83.33 -102.89 -22.10
C ALA A 20 83.43 -102.27 -20.70
N THR A 21 84.57 -101.64 -20.38
CA THR A 21 84.79 -100.95 -19.10
C THR A 21 83.83 -99.77 -18.93
N LEU A 22 83.57 -99.00 -19.99
CA LEU A 22 82.60 -97.90 -20.04
C LEU A 22 81.17 -98.41 -19.88
N SER A 23 80.82 -99.54 -20.50
CA SER A 23 79.50 -100.17 -20.31
C SER A 23 79.31 -100.60 -18.85
N VAL A 24 80.32 -101.25 -18.25
CA VAL A 24 80.29 -101.65 -16.84
C VAL A 24 80.21 -100.43 -15.92
N GLN A 25 80.96 -99.35 -16.22
CA GLN A 25 80.86 -98.10 -15.46
C GLN A 25 79.49 -97.43 -15.64
N ALA A 26 78.92 -97.45 -16.85
CA ALA A 26 77.58 -96.93 -17.10
C ALA A 26 76.52 -97.72 -16.34
N ASP A 27 76.63 -99.05 -16.29
CA ASP A 27 75.75 -99.92 -15.51
C ASP A 27 75.92 -99.69 -13.99
N GLN A 28 77.16 -99.45 -13.52
CA GLN A 28 77.43 -99.08 -12.13
C GLN A 28 76.90 -97.69 -11.76
N ILE A 29 76.95 -96.72 -12.68
CA ILE A 29 76.38 -95.38 -12.50
C ILE A 29 74.85 -95.47 -12.50
N ALA A 30 74.25 -96.21 -13.44
CA ALA A 30 72.81 -96.45 -13.47
C ALA A 30 72.34 -97.12 -12.16
N SER A 31 73.09 -98.11 -11.65
CA SER A 31 72.83 -98.75 -10.35
C SER A 31 72.95 -97.78 -9.15
N LYS A 32 73.84 -96.79 -9.19
CA LYS A 32 73.97 -95.76 -8.14
C LYS A 32 72.94 -94.63 -8.24
N VAL A 33 72.30 -94.47 -9.40
CA VAL A 33 71.32 -93.41 -9.70
C VAL A 33 69.90 -93.98 -9.79
N GLU A 34 69.67 -95.27 -9.46
CA GLU A 34 68.32 -95.83 -9.45
C GLU A 34 67.38 -95.04 -8.53
N ALA A 35 66.34 -94.49 -9.17
CA ALA A 35 65.36 -93.58 -8.62
C ALA A 35 64.69 -94.08 -7.33
N SER A 36 64.68 -95.38 -7.05
CA SER A 36 64.08 -95.93 -5.82
C SER A 36 64.75 -95.46 -4.52
N TYR A 37 66.06 -95.25 -4.52
CA TYR A 37 66.76 -94.77 -3.32
C TYR A 37 66.60 -93.26 -3.13
N VAL A 38 66.63 -92.49 -4.23
CA VAL A 38 66.49 -91.02 -4.18
C VAL A 38 65.04 -90.59 -4.00
N GLU A 39 64.06 -91.26 -4.64
CA GLU A 39 62.63 -91.03 -4.44
C GLU A 39 62.13 -91.54 -3.08
N GLY A 40 62.68 -92.65 -2.57
CA GLY A 40 62.39 -93.11 -1.21
C GLY A 40 62.92 -92.15 -0.15
N ALA A 41 64.17 -91.71 -0.28
CA ALA A 41 64.77 -90.76 0.67
C ALA A 41 64.16 -89.34 0.60
N ILE A 42 63.60 -88.93 -0.54
CA ILE A 42 62.86 -87.66 -0.69
C ILE A 42 61.40 -87.81 -0.25
N GLY A 43 60.77 -88.96 -0.48
CA GLY A 43 59.37 -89.25 -0.11
C GLY A 43 59.15 -89.35 1.40
N ASP A 44 60.19 -89.72 2.16
CA ASP A 44 60.15 -89.83 3.62
C ASP A 44 60.39 -88.49 4.36
N LEU A 45 60.68 -87.39 3.65
CA LEU A 45 60.89 -86.06 4.23
C LEU A 45 59.59 -85.27 4.34
N GLU A 46 59.08 -85.08 5.56
CA GLU A 46 57.97 -84.16 5.82
C GLU A 46 58.52 -82.74 6.05
N ILE A 47 58.16 -81.78 5.19
CA ILE A 47 58.59 -80.37 5.31
C ILE A 47 57.50 -79.55 5.98
N GLY A 48 57.81 -79.01 7.15
CA GLY A 48 56.90 -78.17 7.91
C GLY A 48 56.96 -76.70 7.47
N VAL A 49 55.81 -76.15 7.06
CA VAL A 49 55.67 -74.74 6.65
C VAL A 49 54.97 -73.88 7.72
N ARG A 50 54.16 -74.49 8.60
CA ARG A 50 53.49 -73.77 9.69
C ARG A 50 54.41 -73.67 10.90
N ASN A 51 54.50 -72.48 11.47
CA ASN A 51 55.12 -72.26 12.78
C ASN A 51 54.12 -72.61 13.90
N TYR A 52 54.53 -73.50 14.81
CA TYR A 52 53.78 -73.92 15.99
C TYR A 52 54.26 -73.21 17.27
N PHE A 53 55.30 -72.38 17.17
CA PHE A 53 55.75 -71.56 18.28
C PHE A 53 55.04 -70.20 18.23
N VAL A 54 54.02 -70.04 19.07
CA VAL A 54 53.24 -68.79 19.20
C VAL A 54 54.00 -67.83 20.11
N ILE A 55 54.48 -66.71 19.57
CA ILE A 55 55.30 -65.76 20.34
C ILE A 55 54.47 -65.00 21.38
N ALA A 56 53.20 -64.73 21.10
CA ALA A 56 52.28 -64.06 22.02
C ALA A 56 52.12 -64.84 23.33
N GLU A 57 52.10 -66.18 23.26
CA GLU A 57 52.00 -67.07 24.43
C GLU A 57 53.35 -67.37 25.11
N ALA A 58 54.46 -67.06 24.45
CA ALA A 58 55.78 -67.26 25.02
C ALA A 58 56.04 -66.32 26.20
N THR A 59 56.72 -66.82 27.23
CA THR A 59 57.04 -66.07 28.44
C THR A 59 58.55 -65.86 28.55
N GLU A 60 58.95 -64.60 28.69
CA GLU A 60 60.34 -64.19 28.91
C GLU A 60 60.85 -64.53 30.31
N ASP A 61 62.15 -64.78 30.39
CA ASP A 61 62.90 -65.10 31.59
C ASP A 61 62.33 -66.29 32.37
N LYS A 62 61.77 -67.26 31.65
CA LYS A 62 61.20 -68.48 32.23
C LYS A 62 61.80 -69.74 31.63
N ILE A 63 61.95 -70.74 32.49
CA ILE A 63 62.38 -72.11 32.19
C ILE A 63 61.44 -73.10 32.88
N LEU A 64 61.67 -74.40 32.67
CA LEU A 64 60.92 -75.45 33.35
C LEU A 64 61.82 -76.30 34.25
N SER A 65 61.30 -76.65 35.42
CA SER A 65 61.97 -77.53 36.38
C SER A 65 61.89 -78.99 35.93
N TRP A 66 63.04 -79.64 35.77
CA TRP A 66 63.15 -81.04 35.31
C TRP A 66 62.36 -82.05 36.15
N SER A 67 62.21 -81.78 37.45
CA SER A 67 61.59 -82.72 38.41
C SER A 67 60.06 -82.69 38.42
N ASN A 68 59.44 -81.59 37.99
CA ASN A 68 57.99 -81.41 38.17
C ASN A 68 57.32 -80.57 37.07
N GLY A 69 58.05 -80.13 36.05
CA GLY A 69 57.53 -79.36 34.92
C GLY A 69 56.96 -77.99 35.30
N ARG A 70 57.28 -77.48 36.50
CA ARG A 70 56.85 -76.14 36.96
C ARG A 70 57.75 -75.07 36.39
N VAL A 71 57.15 -73.90 36.15
CA VAL A 71 57.85 -72.71 35.68
C VAL A 71 58.82 -72.21 36.76
N ALA A 72 60.06 -71.93 36.36
CA ALA A 72 61.09 -71.27 37.16
C ALA A 72 61.70 -70.11 36.36
N GLY A 73 62.50 -69.25 37.00
CA GLY A 73 63.11 -68.08 36.37
C GLY A 73 64.56 -68.32 35.94
N GLU A 74 64.92 -67.81 34.76
CA GLU A 74 66.29 -67.66 34.27
C GLU A 74 66.31 -66.45 33.34
N VAL A 75 67.24 -65.51 33.54
CA VAL A 75 67.29 -64.31 32.70
C VAL A 75 67.72 -64.67 31.28
N GLY A 76 67.06 -64.07 30.29
CA GLY A 76 67.32 -64.23 28.86
C GLY A 76 66.80 -65.55 28.28
N SER A 77 66.04 -66.35 29.05
CA SER A 77 65.41 -67.56 28.55
C SER A 77 64.02 -67.29 27.97
N LEU A 78 63.58 -68.14 27.04
CA LEU A 78 62.26 -68.05 26.44
C LEU A 78 61.54 -69.39 26.56
N LEU A 79 60.36 -69.37 27.20
CA LEU A 79 59.50 -70.52 27.41
C LEU A 79 58.26 -70.41 26.52
N SER A 80 57.95 -71.46 25.75
CA SER A 80 56.71 -71.51 24.96
C SER A 80 55.44 -71.60 25.82
N GLY A 81 54.30 -71.30 25.19
CA GLY A 81 52.99 -71.79 25.60
C GLY A 81 52.89 -73.32 25.51
N TYR A 82 51.68 -73.86 25.70
CA TYR A 82 51.40 -75.29 25.52
C TYR A 82 51.16 -75.57 24.05
N ILE A 83 52.03 -76.36 23.43
CA ILE A 83 51.93 -76.68 22.01
C ILE A 83 51.30 -78.06 21.88
N GLU A 84 50.17 -78.15 21.18
CA GLU A 84 49.44 -79.41 20.96
C GLU A 84 50.26 -80.41 20.14
N CYS A 85 50.17 -81.68 20.53
CA CYS A 85 50.86 -82.75 19.84
C CYS A 85 50.15 -84.10 19.95
N SER A 86 50.36 -84.97 18.97
CA SER A 86 49.98 -86.39 19.03
C SER A 86 51.21 -87.28 19.09
N VAL A 87 51.07 -88.47 19.70
CA VAL A 87 52.11 -89.50 19.69
C VAL A 87 52.53 -89.81 18.25
N GLY A 88 53.83 -89.84 18.00
CA GLY A 88 54.39 -90.07 16.66
C GLY A 88 54.55 -88.81 15.81
N ASP A 89 54.02 -87.66 16.22
CA ASP A 89 54.28 -86.40 15.52
C ASP A 89 55.77 -86.08 15.53
N LYS A 90 56.31 -85.70 14.38
CA LYS A 90 57.68 -85.20 14.27
C LYS A 90 57.67 -83.68 14.32
N PHE A 91 58.63 -83.09 15.03
CA PHE A 91 58.85 -81.66 15.03
C PHE A 91 60.32 -81.36 14.79
N SER A 92 60.57 -80.24 14.12
CA SER A 92 61.89 -79.67 13.90
C SER A 92 61.89 -78.19 14.23
N CYS A 93 62.94 -77.73 14.88
CA CYS A 93 63.10 -76.33 15.25
C CYS A 93 64.36 -75.77 14.57
N ASN A 94 64.31 -74.49 14.20
CA ASN A 94 65.47 -73.78 13.67
C ASN A 94 66.52 -73.42 14.75
N TYR A 95 66.16 -73.57 16.03
CA TYR A 95 67.06 -73.43 17.17
C TYR A 95 67.16 -74.73 17.96
N GLN A 96 68.26 -74.89 18.68
CA GLN A 96 68.41 -75.98 19.64
C GLN A 96 67.46 -75.76 20.82
N ILE A 97 66.57 -76.72 21.08
CA ILE A 97 65.69 -76.71 22.25
C ILE A 97 66.47 -77.24 23.44
N ASP A 98 66.66 -76.41 24.47
CA ASP A 98 67.39 -76.80 25.68
C ASP A 98 66.54 -77.69 26.60
N GLN A 99 65.25 -77.39 26.73
CA GLN A 99 64.31 -78.22 27.49
C GLN A 99 63.03 -78.47 26.67
N LEU A 100 62.70 -79.73 26.49
CA LEU A 100 61.46 -80.17 25.87
C LEU A 100 60.68 -81.00 26.89
N MET A 101 59.52 -80.51 27.33
CA MET A 101 58.71 -81.17 28.36
C MET A 101 57.36 -81.55 27.81
N PHE A 102 56.96 -82.79 28.03
CA PHE A 102 55.68 -83.35 27.60
C PHE A 102 54.66 -83.32 28.74
N TYR A 103 53.41 -83.06 28.36
CA TYR A 103 52.26 -82.98 29.24
C TYR A 103 51.10 -83.77 28.64
N ASN A 104 50.30 -84.41 29.49
CA ASN A 104 49.10 -85.11 29.04
C ASN A 104 47.94 -84.13 28.76
N ALA A 105 46.78 -84.64 28.35
CA ALA A 105 45.59 -83.83 28.03
C ALA A 105 45.08 -82.96 29.21
N ASN A 106 45.43 -83.32 30.45
CA ASN A 106 45.12 -82.55 31.65
C ASN A 106 46.26 -81.58 32.06
N GLN A 107 47.20 -81.32 31.15
CA GLN A 107 48.42 -80.52 31.34
C GLN A 107 49.28 -80.97 32.53
N LYS A 108 49.26 -82.27 32.85
CA LYS A 108 50.15 -82.86 33.87
C LYS A 108 51.44 -83.33 33.22
N TYR A 109 52.57 -82.99 33.83
CA TYR A 109 53.90 -83.32 33.35
C TYR A 109 54.10 -84.83 33.26
N VAL A 110 54.54 -85.31 32.10
CA VAL A 110 54.71 -86.72 31.75
C VAL A 110 56.18 -87.12 31.75
N GLY A 111 57.04 -86.28 31.17
CA GLY A 111 58.45 -86.56 30.95
C GLY A 111 59.11 -85.46 30.12
N ALA A 112 60.43 -85.51 29.98
CA ALA A 112 61.20 -84.50 29.26
C ALA A 112 62.42 -85.05 28.54
N LEU A 113 62.82 -84.30 27.52
CA LEU A 113 64.05 -84.45 26.73
C LEU A 113 64.86 -83.16 26.83
N SER A 114 66.16 -83.25 26.60
CA SER A 114 67.07 -82.10 26.54
C SER A 114 67.76 -82.05 25.18
N TYR A 115 68.19 -80.86 24.76
CA TYR A 115 69.01 -80.65 23.56
C TYR A 115 68.44 -81.30 22.30
N GLN A 116 67.28 -80.81 21.85
CA GLN A 116 66.59 -81.33 20.67
C GLN A 116 66.52 -80.24 19.58
N GLU A 117 67.02 -80.53 18.39
CA GLU A 117 66.72 -79.73 17.18
C GLU A 117 65.60 -80.37 16.36
N ARG A 118 65.40 -81.68 16.57
CA ARG A 118 64.41 -82.54 15.94
C ARG A 118 63.97 -83.58 16.94
N PHE A 119 62.68 -83.85 17.07
CA PHE A 119 62.17 -84.87 17.96
C PHE A 119 60.89 -85.52 17.41
N THR A 120 60.64 -86.75 17.83
CA THR A 120 59.36 -87.44 17.64
C THR A 120 58.67 -87.51 18.99
N VAL A 121 57.39 -87.14 19.04
CA VAL A 121 56.58 -87.21 20.25
C VAL A 121 56.50 -88.66 20.71
N PRO A 122 57.02 -89.00 21.90
CA PRO A 122 57.10 -90.40 22.32
C PRO A 122 55.74 -90.99 22.70
N ASP A 123 55.63 -92.31 22.68
CA ASP A 123 54.45 -93.02 23.19
C ASP A 123 54.39 -93.06 24.73
N GLU A 124 53.28 -93.57 25.25
CA GLU A 124 53.01 -93.67 26.69
C GLU A 124 53.98 -94.59 27.46
N ASN A 125 54.71 -95.46 26.76
CA ASN A 125 55.66 -96.43 27.31
C ASN A 125 57.12 -95.95 27.21
N TYR A 126 57.36 -94.78 26.65
CA TYR A 126 58.71 -94.24 26.47
C TYR A 126 59.38 -93.93 27.82
N ASN A 127 60.59 -94.46 28.00
CA ASN A 127 61.38 -94.22 29.20
C ASN A 127 62.15 -92.90 29.09
N TYR A 128 61.56 -91.82 29.61
CA TYR A 128 62.18 -90.50 29.54
C TYR A 128 63.46 -90.41 30.39
N PRO A 129 64.54 -89.78 29.87
CA PRO A 129 65.76 -89.51 30.66
C PRO A 129 65.50 -88.59 31.85
N TYR A 130 64.50 -87.71 31.72
CA TYR A 130 64.05 -86.78 32.75
C TYR A 130 62.54 -86.89 32.90
N GLY A 131 62.02 -86.92 34.13
CA GLY A 131 60.58 -87.08 34.33
C GLY A 131 60.15 -86.86 35.78
N PRO A 132 58.83 -86.86 36.04
CA PRO A 132 58.33 -86.71 37.38
C PRO A 132 58.70 -87.92 38.25
N SER A 133 58.89 -87.69 39.55
CA SER A 133 59.06 -88.78 40.53
C SER A 133 57.80 -89.63 40.69
N THR A 134 56.64 -89.13 40.24
CA THR A 134 55.36 -89.84 40.18
C THR A 134 54.66 -89.55 38.86
N HIS A 135 54.43 -90.57 38.03
CA HIS A 135 53.73 -90.41 36.76
C HIS A 135 52.23 -90.14 36.96
N PRO A 136 51.61 -89.29 36.11
CA PRO A 136 50.16 -89.13 36.08
C PRO A 136 49.47 -90.42 35.60
N ALA A 137 48.18 -90.58 35.92
CA ALA A 137 47.39 -91.78 35.54
C ALA A 137 47.26 -91.98 34.02
N ASN A 138 47.35 -90.91 33.23
CA ASN A 138 47.46 -90.94 31.78
C ASN A 138 48.80 -90.30 31.39
N THR A 139 49.68 -91.07 30.76
CA THR A 139 51.02 -90.65 30.33
C THR A 139 51.10 -90.34 28.84
N VAL A 140 50.00 -90.44 28.08
CA VAL A 140 50.00 -90.07 26.65
C VAL A 140 50.26 -88.56 26.52
N PRO A 141 51.35 -88.14 25.83
CA PRO A 141 51.57 -86.73 25.53
C PRO A 141 50.46 -86.17 24.65
N ALA A 142 49.89 -85.04 25.09
CA ALA A 142 48.92 -84.26 24.31
C ALA A 142 49.41 -82.83 24.07
N PHE A 143 50.36 -82.36 24.89
CA PHE A 143 51.03 -81.09 24.71
C PHE A 143 52.52 -81.26 24.98
N PHE A 144 53.33 -80.38 24.41
CA PHE A 144 54.68 -80.14 24.87
C PHE A 144 54.95 -78.66 25.06
N ARG A 145 56.03 -78.36 25.78
CA ARG A 145 56.56 -77.01 25.92
C ARG A 145 58.05 -77.05 25.67
N ILE A 146 58.55 -76.02 25.00
CA ILE A 146 59.96 -75.87 24.69
C ILE A 146 60.54 -74.66 25.41
N VAL A 147 61.82 -74.77 25.76
CA VAL A 147 62.58 -73.70 26.40
C VAL A 147 63.89 -73.50 25.68
N PHE A 148 64.18 -72.25 25.36
CA PHE A 148 65.50 -71.79 24.97
C PHE A 148 66.15 -71.10 26.18
N ARG A 149 67.33 -71.55 26.57
CA ARG A 149 68.06 -71.17 27.78
C ARG A 149 69.36 -70.43 27.42
N SER A 150 70.16 -70.15 28.44
CA SER A 150 71.53 -69.63 28.25
C SER A 150 71.56 -68.29 27.52
N ASP A 151 70.70 -67.36 27.95
CA ASP A 151 70.60 -66.01 27.38
C ASP A 151 70.22 -65.97 25.88
N PHE A 152 69.27 -66.83 25.49
CA PHE A 152 68.72 -66.90 24.14
C PHE A 152 68.19 -65.54 23.61
N LEU A 153 67.49 -64.80 24.46
CA LEU A 153 66.95 -63.47 24.11
C LEU A 153 68.08 -62.45 23.92
N ASN A 154 69.19 -62.55 24.67
CA ASN A 154 70.34 -61.66 24.58
C ASN A 154 69.94 -60.17 24.66
N GLY A 155 69.09 -59.83 25.61
CA GLY A 155 68.57 -58.47 25.84
C GLY A 155 67.53 -57.97 24.83
N ARG A 156 67.10 -58.79 23.87
CA ARG A 156 66.01 -58.46 22.92
C ARG A 156 64.64 -58.82 23.51
N PRO A 157 63.58 -58.08 23.16
CA PRO A 157 62.21 -58.51 23.43
C PRO A 157 61.90 -59.80 22.67
N LYS A 158 61.00 -60.63 23.19
CA LYS A 158 60.62 -61.90 22.57
C LYS A 158 60.10 -61.72 21.13
N GLU A 159 59.50 -60.60 20.80
CA GLU A 159 58.97 -60.30 19.46
C GLU A 159 60.08 -60.23 18.39
N ASP A 160 61.34 -59.97 18.79
CA ASP A 160 62.48 -59.88 17.89
C ASP A 160 63.14 -61.25 17.61
N VAL A 161 62.68 -62.34 18.25
CA VAL A 161 63.22 -63.68 18.00
C VAL A 161 62.40 -64.45 16.97
N GLN A 162 63.11 -64.96 15.96
CA GLN A 162 62.52 -65.70 14.85
C GLN A 162 62.55 -67.21 15.12
N VAL A 163 61.80 -67.69 16.12
CA VAL A 163 61.68 -69.12 16.41
C VAL A 163 60.71 -69.76 15.41
N MET A 164 61.18 -70.76 14.68
CA MET A 164 60.38 -71.59 13.78
C MET A 164 60.34 -73.01 14.32
N LEU A 165 59.17 -73.44 14.78
CA LEU A 165 58.90 -74.82 15.16
C LEU A 165 57.91 -75.41 14.17
N ALA A 166 58.36 -76.38 13.38
CA ALA A 166 57.57 -76.94 12.29
C ALA A 166 57.32 -78.43 12.49
N LYS A 167 56.14 -78.90 12.09
CA LYS A 167 55.85 -80.34 12.05
C LYS A 167 56.59 -80.98 10.87
N GLY A 168 57.25 -82.10 11.11
CA GLY A 168 58.04 -82.83 10.12
C GLY A 168 59.54 -82.82 10.39
N ASP A 169 60.29 -83.36 9.44
CA ASP A 169 61.72 -83.64 9.51
C ASP A 169 62.58 -82.40 9.26
N LYS A 170 62.05 -81.29 8.73
CA LYS A 170 62.81 -80.05 8.53
C LYS A 170 61.92 -78.82 8.59
N ALA A 171 62.34 -77.84 9.40
CA ALA A 171 61.76 -76.51 9.43
C ALA A 171 62.20 -75.71 8.22
N THR A 172 61.28 -74.92 7.67
CA THR A 172 61.54 -73.94 6.61
C THR A 172 62.06 -72.62 7.20
N ASP A 173 62.31 -71.63 6.34
CA ASP A 173 62.62 -70.26 6.79
C ASP A 173 61.50 -69.73 7.71
N TRP A 174 61.85 -68.83 8.62
CA TRP A 174 60.92 -68.36 9.63
C TRP A 174 59.70 -67.65 9.01
N THR A 175 58.53 -68.04 9.51
CA THR A 175 57.26 -67.32 9.35
C THR A 175 56.61 -67.18 10.72
N PRO A 176 55.87 -66.09 11.01
CA PRO A 176 55.13 -65.97 12.28
C PRO A 176 54.10 -67.10 12.43
N ALA A 177 53.73 -67.46 13.66
CA ALA A 177 52.63 -68.38 13.85
C ALA A 177 51.31 -67.73 13.40
N PRO A 178 50.39 -68.45 12.72
CA PRO A 178 49.10 -67.89 12.31
C PRO A 178 48.32 -67.24 13.44
N GLU A 179 48.47 -67.76 14.66
CA GLU A 179 47.85 -67.26 15.88
C GLU A 179 48.35 -65.85 16.25
N ASP A 180 49.65 -65.57 16.06
CA ASP A 180 50.24 -64.26 16.31
C ASP A 180 49.70 -63.21 15.32
N VAL A 181 49.57 -63.59 14.04
CA VAL A 181 49.02 -62.72 12.99
C VAL A 181 47.55 -62.38 13.25
N GLN A 182 46.75 -63.35 13.71
CA GLN A 182 45.33 -63.12 14.02
C GLN A 182 45.16 -62.17 15.22
N ALA A 183 45.99 -62.31 16.26
CA ALA A 183 45.96 -61.43 17.42
C ALA A 183 46.25 -59.96 17.04
N ASP A 184 47.22 -59.72 16.15
CA ASP A 184 47.53 -58.38 15.65
C ASP A 184 46.35 -57.77 14.87
N ILE A 185 45.65 -58.57 14.05
CA ILE A 185 44.47 -58.13 13.28
C ILE A 185 43.34 -57.69 14.22
N ASP A 186 43.06 -58.48 15.26
CA ASP A 186 41.96 -58.21 16.18
C ASP A 186 42.19 -56.90 16.97
N VAL A 187 43.45 -56.59 17.32
CA VAL A 187 43.80 -55.32 17.98
C VAL A 187 43.51 -54.12 17.07
N VAL A 188 43.89 -54.22 15.79
CA VAL A 188 43.70 -53.13 14.81
C VAL A 188 42.21 -52.87 14.56
N LEU A 189 41.38 -53.91 14.46
CA LEU A 189 39.93 -53.76 14.24
C LEU A 189 39.24 -53.03 15.40
N ASN A 190 39.56 -53.41 16.65
CA ASN A 190 38.99 -52.76 17.84
C ASN A 190 39.35 -51.27 17.92
N TYR A 191 40.58 -50.90 17.55
CA TYR A 191 41.00 -49.50 17.52
C TYR A 191 40.22 -48.69 16.46
N ALA A 192 40.08 -49.23 15.25
CA ALA A 192 39.33 -48.59 14.17
C ALA A 192 37.84 -48.40 14.51
N GLU A 193 37.19 -49.41 15.11
CA GLU A 193 35.81 -49.30 15.56
C GLU A 193 35.64 -48.19 16.62
N SER A 194 36.59 -48.06 17.55
CA SER A 194 36.57 -47.02 18.57
C SER A 194 36.76 -45.62 17.99
N GLU A 195 37.70 -45.41 17.06
CA GLU A 195 37.90 -44.11 16.41
C GLU A 195 36.66 -43.71 15.58
N ILE A 196 36.08 -44.64 14.83
CA ILE A 196 34.88 -44.37 14.03
C ILE A 196 33.70 -43.97 14.93
N THR A 197 33.51 -44.66 16.06
CA THR A 197 32.44 -44.34 17.01
C THR A 197 32.65 -42.95 17.63
N GLN A 198 33.87 -42.62 18.05
CA GLN A 198 34.19 -41.30 18.59
C GLN A 198 33.98 -40.17 17.57
N LEU A 199 34.34 -40.40 16.30
CA LEU A 199 34.08 -39.45 15.22
C LEU A 199 32.58 -39.30 14.96
N ALA A 200 31.81 -40.38 15.00
CA ALA A 200 30.35 -40.32 14.84
C ALA A 200 29.70 -39.49 15.95
N ASP A 201 30.07 -39.74 17.21
CA ASP A 201 29.58 -38.99 18.37
C ASP A 201 29.98 -37.50 18.30
N GLU A 202 31.21 -37.19 17.89
CA GLU A 202 31.67 -35.81 17.72
C GLU A 202 30.91 -35.09 16.60
N ILE A 203 30.64 -35.78 15.48
CA ILE A 203 29.84 -35.25 14.38
C ILE A 203 28.42 -34.96 14.87
N GLU A 204 27.77 -35.89 15.58
CA GLU A 204 26.43 -35.72 16.14
C GLU A 204 26.37 -34.51 17.09
N LEU A 205 27.32 -34.41 18.04
CA LEU A 205 27.44 -33.28 18.95
C LEU A 205 27.67 -31.94 18.25
N ARG A 206 28.53 -31.88 17.22
CA ARG A 206 28.77 -30.64 16.44
C ARG A 206 27.54 -30.22 15.65
N VAL A 207 26.79 -31.19 15.15
CA VAL A 207 25.56 -30.95 14.39
C VAL A 207 24.43 -30.43 15.29
N GLU A 208 24.27 -30.97 16.49
CA GLU A 208 23.31 -30.46 17.49
C GLU A 208 23.71 -29.08 18.02
N LYS A 209 24.99 -28.89 18.39
CA LYS A 209 25.47 -27.66 19.03
C LYS A 209 25.37 -26.43 18.12
N ASN A 210 25.44 -26.60 16.81
CA ASN A 210 25.31 -25.51 15.85
C ASN A 210 23.86 -25.22 15.43
N GLY A 211 22.87 -25.95 15.97
CA GLY A 211 21.44 -25.67 15.76
C GLY A 211 20.96 -25.82 14.31
N VAL A 212 21.79 -26.39 13.43
CA VAL A 212 21.55 -26.43 11.98
C VAL A 212 20.36 -27.33 11.62
N ILE A 213 20.11 -28.39 12.39
CA ILE A 213 19.03 -29.36 12.11
C ILE A 213 17.67 -28.92 12.65
N SER A 214 17.59 -28.24 13.79
CA SER A 214 16.28 -27.84 14.33
C SER A 214 15.65 -26.65 13.62
N ALA A 215 16.43 -25.88 12.84
CA ALA A 215 15.95 -24.63 12.24
C ALA A 215 15.60 -24.74 10.75
N ILE A 216 16.10 -25.74 10.01
CA ILE A 216 15.90 -25.81 8.55
C ILE A 216 15.32 -27.19 8.19
N ASN A 217 14.00 -27.26 8.05
CA ASN A 217 13.31 -28.45 7.54
C ASN A 217 13.30 -28.38 6.01
N LEU A 218 14.25 -29.05 5.36
CA LEU A 218 14.40 -29.14 3.91
C LEU A 218 13.67 -30.36 3.36
N SER A 219 12.69 -30.15 2.48
CA SER A 219 12.17 -31.16 1.54
C SER A 219 12.56 -30.80 0.10
N SER A 220 12.32 -31.72 -0.84
CA SER A 220 12.50 -31.46 -2.28
C SER A 220 11.58 -30.37 -2.84
N GLU A 221 10.55 -29.97 -2.09
CA GLU A 221 9.50 -29.02 -2.48
C GLU A 221 9.54 -27.72 -1.67
N SER A 222 10.02 -27.74 -0.42
CA SER A 222 10.03 -26.57 0.45
C SER A 222 11.12 -26.62 1.52
N ALA A 223 11.69 -25.45 1.83
CA ALA A 223 12.52 -25.23 3.00
C ALA A 223 11.72 -24.39 4.01
N ILE A 224 11.37 -24.95 5.18
CA ILE A 224 10.74 -24.18 6.25
C ILE A 224 11.82 -23.83 7.28
N ILE A 225 12.03 -22.52 7.47
CA ILE A 225 12.98 -22.00 8.48
C ILE A 225 12.19 -21.48 9.68
N GLN A 226 12.16 -22.25 10.78
CA GLN A 226 11.53 -21.83 12.03
C GLN A 226 12.57 -21.12 12.90
N SER A 227 12.64 -19.79 12.81
CA SER A 227 13.57 -19.01 13.62
C SER A 227 13.03 -17.63 13.94
N ASP A 228 13.11 -17.24 15.22
CA ASP A 228 12.78 -15.90 15.71
C ASP A 228 13.81 -14.83 15.27
N LYS A 229 14.92 -15.21 14.64
CA LYS A 229 16.08 -14.34 14.35
C LYS A 229 16.64 -14.52 12.94
N ILE A 230 15.78 -14.66 11.93
CA ILE A 230 16.24 -14.59 10.53
C ILE A 230 16.63 -13.14 10.23
N ASN A 231 17.91 -12.92 9.90
CA ASN A 231 18.41 -11.62 9.45
C ASN A 231 18.90 -11.74 8.00
N LEU A 232 18.22 -11.07 7.06
CA LEU A 232 18.60 -11.04 5.65
C LEU A 232 19.33 -9.72 5.36
N VAL A 233 20.61 -9.80 5.00
CA VAL A 233 21.44 -8.62 4.72
C VAL A 233 21.68 -8.49 3.22
N GLY A 234 21.29 -7.34 2.64
CA GLY A 234 21.46 -7.03 1.21
C GLY A 234 20.13 -6.95 0.46
N ALA A 235 20.20 -6.92 -0.88
CA ALA A 235 19.01 -6.95 -1.73
C ALA A 235 18.38 -8.34 -1.73
N VAL A 236 17.11 -8.43 -1.33
CA VAL A 236 16.35 -9.69 -1.28
C VAL A 236 15.20 -9.59 -2.28
N ASN A 237 15.07 -10.58 -3.15
CA ASN A 237 13.89 -10.72 -4.03
C ASN A 237 12.95 -11.75 -3.41
N VAL A 238 11.74 -11.32 -3.05
CA VAL A 238 10.67 -12.23 -2.61
C VAL A 238 9.75 -12.46 -3.82
N LEU A 239 9.63 -13.72 -4.25
CA LEU A 239 8.87 -14.09 -5.45
C LEU A 239 7.37 -14.32 -5.17
N SER A 240 6.95 -14.24 -3.91
CA SER A 240 5.60 -14.51 -3.42
C SER A 240 5.11 -13.42 -2.47
N ASP A 241 3.87 -13.57 -1.97
CA ASP A 241 3.27 -12.66 -1.00
C ASP A 241 4.09 -12.57 0.30
N ILE A 242 4.21 -11.36 0.84
CA ILE A 242 4.71 -11.08 2.20
C ILE A 242 3.46 -10.92 3.08
N THR A 243 3.22 -11.86 3.99
CA THR A 243 2.02 -11.92 4.84
C THR A 243 2.38 -12.18 6.31
N GLY A 244 1.45 -11.92 7.23
CA GLY A 244 1.64 -12.09 8.68
C GLY A 244 1.80 -10.78 9.45
N ASP A 245 2.26 -10.88 10.70
CA ASP A 245 2.64 -9.72 11.52
C ASP A 245 4.09 -9.33 11.19
N LEU A 246 4.22 -8.31 10.35
CA LEU A 246 5.52 -7.85 9.82
C LEU A 246 6.14 -6.74 10.69
N GLY A 247 5.44 -6.27 11.73
CA GLY A 247 5.87 -5.13 12.53
C GLY A 247 6.07 -3.86 11.71
N GLU A 248 7.16 -3.13 11.99
CA GLU A 248 7.53 -1.90 11.29
C GLU A 248 8.35 -2.21 10.03
N ILE A 249 7.86 -1.77 8.86
CA ILE A 249 8.53 -1.93 7.57
C ILE A 249 9.08 -0.57 7.12
N ASN A 250 10.39 -0.42 7.14
CA ASN A 250 11.09 0.75 6.59
C ASN A 250 11.43 0.49 5.11
N ALA A 251 10.54 0.90 4.20
CA ALA A 251 10.68 0.69 2.77
C ALA A 251 11.05 1.98 2.01
N GLY A 252 11.65 1.82 0.82
CA GLY A 252 11.82 2.90 -0.15
C GLY A 252 10.52 3.19 -0.89
N THR A 253 10.40 2.74 -2.14
CA THR A 253 9.17 2.87 -2.93
C THR A 253 8.34 1.58 -2.84
N ILE A 254 7.05 1.70 -2.51
CA ILE A 254 6.08 0.60 -2.59
C ILE A 254 4.98 0.98 -3.59
N ASN A 255 4.73 0.13 -4.58
CA ASN A 255 3.77 0.40 -5.66
C ASN A 255 2.53 -0.50 -5.55
N GLY A 256 1.34 0.04 -5.84
CA GLY A 256 0.10 -0.74 -5.93
C GLY A 256 -0.45 -1.26 -4.58
N VAL A 257 -0.12 -0.59 -3.46
CA VAL A 257 -0.50 -1.04 -2.12
C VAL A 257 -1.93 -0.60 -1.79
N ASN A 258 -2.75 -1.53 -1.27
CA ASN A 258 -3.97 -1.18 -0.56
C ASN A 258 -3.67 -1.00 0.94
N ILE A 259 -3.98 0.17 1.50
CA ILE A 259 -3.63 0.55 2.86
C ILE A 259 -4.94 0.74 3.65
N ASN A 260 -5.16 -0.08 4.68
CA ASN A 260 -6.39 -0.06 5.48
C ASN A 260 -6.08 0.37 6.92
N GLY A 261 -6.83 1.35 7.45
CA GLY A 261 -6.71 1.79 8.85
C GLY A 261 -5.42 2.53 9.18
N SER A 262 -4.80 3.20 8.22
CA SER A 262 -3.51 3.88 8.40
C SER A 262 -3.62 5.40 8.41
N VAL A 263 -2.62 6.03 9.01
CA VAL A 263 -2.38 7.48 8.92
C VAL A 263 -1.39 7.73 7.78
N PHE A 264 -1.75 8.58 6.83
CA PHE A 264 -0.81 9.05 5.81
C PHE A 264 -0.22 10.38 6.25
N ASN A 265 1.11 10.46 6.32
CA ASN A 265 1.83 11.69 6.63
C ASN A 265 2.82 11.99 5.50
N SER A 266 2.63 13.10 4.80
CA SER A 266 3.58 13.65 3.84
C SER A 266 4.09 14.97 4.37
N THR A 267 5.26 14.98 4.99
CA THR A 267 5.82 16.17 5.66
C THR A 267 7.11 16.59 5.00
N THR A 268 7.13 17.79 4.41
CA THR A 268 8.39 18.42 3.96
C THR A 268 9.03 19.21 5.10
N ASN A 269 8.21 19.95 5.85
CA ASN A 269 8.58 20.67 7.07
C ASN A 269 7.32 20.97 7.89
N SER A 270 7.46 21.68 9.02
CA SER A 270 6.33 22.02 9.91
C SER A 270 5.25 22.91 9.30
N ARG A 271 5.49 23.53 8.15
CA ARG A 271 4.54 24.41 7.44
C ARG A 271 4.03 23.84 6.12
N ASN A 272 4.58 22.71 5.69
CA ASN A 272 4.30 22.08 4.39
C ASN A 272 4.09 20.59 4.62
N TYR A 273 2.84 20.21 4.84
CA TYR A 273 2.48 18.84 5.16
C TYR A 273 1.06 18.47 4.70
N THR A 274 0.84 17.16 4.57
CA THR A 274 -0.48 16.55 4.35
C THR A 274 -0.67 15.39 5.32
N THR A 275 -1.79 15.37 6.03
CA THR A 275 -2.23 14.24 6.87
C THR A 275 -3.56 13.68 6.39
N ILE A 276 -3.70 12.35 6.46
CA ILE A 276 -4.97 11.65 6.27
C ILE A 276 -5.16 10.69 7.44
N GLU A 277 -6.12 10.98 8.31
CA GLU A 277 -6.46 10.16 9.48
C GLU A 277 -7.92 10.36 9.89
N ASN A 278 -8.58 9.37 10.48
CA ASN A 278 -9.90 9.54 11.11
C ASN A 278 -11.00 10.22 10.24
N ASN A 279 -11.05 9.94 8.93
CA ASN A 279 -11.91 10.63 7.96
C ASN A 279 -11.64 12.14 7.78
N HIS A 280 -10.46 12.59 8.21
CA HIS A 280 -9.94 13.94 8.07
C HIS A 280 -8.81 13.94 7.03
N ILE A 281 -8.92 14.79 6.02
CA ILE A 281 -7.83 15.12 5.10
C ILE A 281 -7.43 16.56 5.38
N HIS A 282 -6.18 16.79 5.76
CA HIS A 282 -5.66 18.12 6.03
C HIS A 282 -4.35 18.34 5.28
N SER A 283 -4.29 19.38 4.46
CA SER A 283 -3.08 19.80 3.78
C SER A 283 -2.85 21.28 4.02
N GLU A 284 -1.63 21.64 4.43
CA GLU A 284 -1.24 23.02 4.64
C GLU A 284 0.16 23.29 4.04
N GLY A 285 0.33 24.47 3.44
CA GLY A 285 1.55 24.85 2.74
C GLY A 285 1.77 26.36 2.66
N ASP A 286 3.02 26.78 2.82
CA ASP A 286 3.48 28.13 2.46
C ASP A 286 3.89 28.13 0.98
N TYR A 287 3.53 29.18 0.24
CA TYR A 287 3.87 29.32 -1.17
C TYR A 287 4.12 30.78 -1.57
N TRP A 288 4.70 30.96 -2.75
CA TRP A 288 4.86 32.26 -3.38
C TRP A 288 3.75 32.53 -4.40
N ASP A 289 3.15 33.72 -4.31
CA ASP A 289 2.19 34.28 -5.27
C ASP A 289 2.69 35.66 -5.72
N GLU A 290 2.67 35.93 -7.02
CA GLU A 290 3.04 37.24 -7.56
C GLU A 290 2.11 38.38 -7.07
N TRP A 291 0.89 38.05 -6.64
CA TRP A 291 -0.15 38.99 -6.23
C TRP A 291 -0.40 38.99 -4.71
N GLY A 292 0.43 38.25 -3.96
CA GLY A 292 0.30 38.04 -2.51
C GLY A 292 0.89 39.15 -1.63
N GLY A 293 0.96 38.89 -0.32
CA GLY A 293 1.45 39.84 0.69
C GLY A 293 2.94 40.19 0.61
N SER A 294 3.43 40.95 1.59
CA SER A 294 4.81 41.43 1.69
C SER A 294 5.79 40.39 2.27
N GLY A 295 5.66 39.12 1.88
CA GLY A 295 6.30 37.96 2.53
C GLY A 295 7.82 37.98 2.73
N ASP A 296 8.39 36.89 3.23
CA ASP A 296 9.79 36.79 3.68
C ASP A 296 10.85 36.76 2.56
N GLY A 297 10.44 37.06 1.33
CA GLY A 297 11.26 36.98 0.12
C GLY A 297 11.28 35.59 -0.53
N THR A 298 10.67 34.57 0.10
CA THR A 298 10.53 33.22 -0.48
C THR A 298 9.07 32.74 -0.52
N ASN A 299 8.28 33.05 0.50
CA ASN A 299 6.84 32.78 0.54
C ASN A 299 6.11 34.04 1.01
N ASN A 300 4.92 34.26 0.48
CA ASN A 300 4.08 35.40 0.85
C ASN A 300 2.60 35.06 1.04
N MET A 301 2.24 33.81 0.80
CA MET A 301 0.90 33.27 1.02
C MET A 301 1.01 31.91 1.70
N TYR A 302 -0.07 31.52 2.38
CA TYR A 302 -0.22 30.15 2.87
C TYR A 302 -1.64 29.67 2.62
N GLY A 303 -1.79 28.37 2.42
CA GLY A 303 -3.04 27.75 2.02
C GLY A 303 -3.34 26.51 2.85
N ASN A 304 -4.62 26.28 3.09
CA ASN A 304 -5.13 25.08 3.73
C ASN A 304 -6.27 24.47 2.91
N LEU A 305 -6.17 23.17 2.66
CA LEU A 305 -7.24 22.31 2.19
C LEU A 305 -7.61 21.36 3.34
N ASP A 306 -8.87 21.37 3.75
CA ASP A 306 -9.35 20.60 4.89
C ASP A 306 -10.70 19.96 4.60
N MET A 307 -10.80 18.64 4.79
CA MET A 307 -12.04 17.87 4.73
C MET A 307 -12.25 17.19 6.07
N ASN A 308 -13.15 17.70 6.91
CA ASN A 308 -13.37 17.20 8.25
C ASN A 308 -14.87 17.08 8.55
N ASP A 309 -15.32 15.90 8.98
CA ASP A 309 -16.72 15.62 9.34
C ASP A 309 -17.76 16.12 8.31
N GLY A 310 -17.47 15.92 7.02
CA GLY A 310 -18.36 16.33 5.92
C GLY A 310 -18.30 17.81 5.54
N LYS A 311 -17.49 18.63 6.24
CA LYS A 311 -17.15 19.99 5.84
C LYS A 311 -15.94 19.95 4.90
N PHE A 312 -16.03 20.62 3.76
CA PHE A 312 -14.88 20.92 2.91
C PHE A 312 -14.53 22.40 3.06
N SER A 313 -13.26 22.72 3.32
CA SER A 313 -12.78 24.09 3.37
C SER A 313 -11.47 24.30 2.62
N LEU A 314 -11.41 25.40 1.89
CA LEU A 314 -10.19 25.96 1.30
C LEU A 314 -9.96 27.32 1.93
N LYS A 315 -8.78 27.54 2.50
CA LYS A 315 -8.41 28.81 3.12
C LYS A 315 -7.10 29.30 2.57
N SER A 316 -6.96 30.61 2.43
CA SER A 316 -5.67 31.24 2.16
C SER A 316 -5.49 32.49 3.00
N GLY A 317 -4.25 32.80 3.34
CA GLY A 317 -3.89 34.02 4.07
C GLY A 317 -2.48 34.49 3.70
N GLN A 318 -2.11 35.64 4.22
CA GLN A 318 -0.81 36.25 3.95
C GLN A 318 0.27 35.76 4.92
N VAL A 319 1.49 35.62 4.39
CA VAL A 319 2.71 35.47 5.18
C VAL A 319 3.41 36.83 5.19
N LEU A 320 3.77 37.31 6.37
CA LEU A 320 4.45 38.59 6.57
C LEU A 320 5.95 38.49 6.29
N SER A 321 6.61 39.64 6.17
CA SER A 321 8.06 39.74 5.92
C SER A 321 8.92 39.11 7.03
N ASP A 322 8.39 38.96 8.24
CA ASP A 322 9.06 38.27 9.35
C ASP A 322 8.81 36.75 9.36
N GLY A 323 8.09 36.24 8.35
CA GLY A 323 7.71 34.85 8.20
C GLY A 323 6.50 34.43 9.03
N SER A 324 5.83 35.32 9.77
CA SER A 324 4.60 34.99 10.51
C SER A 324 3.37 34.93 9.58
N ARG A 325 2.37 34.11 9.94
CA ARG A 325 1.09 33.99 9.20
C ARG A 325 0.05 34.92 9.82
N GLU A 326 -0.61 35.73 9.00
CA GLU A 326 -1.77 36.49 9.43
C GLU A 326 -3.01 35.59 9.58
N SER A 327 -4.15 36.16 9.97
CA SER A 327 -5.43 35.43 9.90
C SER A 327 -5.80 35.11 8.46
N TRP A 328 -6.56 34.03 8.26
CA TRP A 328 -7.07 33.62 6.93
C TRP A 328 -7.79 34.78 6.24
N SER A 329 -7.30 35.16 5.07
CA SER A 329 -7.81 36.26 4.26
C SER A 329 -8.95 35.83 3.33
N THR A 330 -8.99 34.56 2.94
CA THR A 330 -10.06 34.01 2.08
C THR A 330 -10.43 32.62 2.56
N GLU A 331 -11.73 32.31 2.56
CA GLU A 331 -12.27 31.00 2.94
C GLU A 331 -13.40 30.60 1.97
N VAL A 332 -13.29 29.41 1.38
CA VAL A 332 -14.37 28.72 0.65
C VAL A 332 -14.83 27.55 1.49
N LEU A 333 -16.13 27.48 1.78
CA LEU A 333 -16.75 26.45 2.62
C LEU A 333 -17.86 25.73 1.87
N LEU A 334 -17.87 24.40 1.97
CA LEU A 334 -19.05 23.57 1.75
C LEU A 334 -19.43 22.90 3.07
N ASN A 335 -20.64 23.16 3.55
CA ASN A 335 -21.20 22.57 4.77
C ASN A 335 -22.70 22.30 4.61
N ASN A 336 -23.39 21.81 5.65
CA ASN A 336 -24.84 21.55 5.62
C ASN A 336 -25.71 22.77 5.27
N ILE A 337 -25.16 23.97 5.27
CA ILE A 337 -25.88 25.23 5.03
C ILE A 337 -25.70 25.68 3.56
N GLY A 338 -24.69 25.18 2.84
CA GLY A 338 -24.45 25.40 1.41
C GLY A 338 -23.00 25.80 1.07
N LEU A 339 -22.82 26.59 0.01
CA LEU A 339 -21.52 27.15 -0.41
C LEU A 339 -21.37 28.57 0.16
N ALA A 340 -20.27 28.85 0.85
CA ALA A 340 -19.92 30.20 1.26
C ALA A 340 -18.50 30.55 0.82
N VAL A 341 -18.32 31.70 0.19
CA VAL A 341 -17.02 32.29 -0.14
C VAL A 341 -16.88 33.58 0.66
N ARG A 342 -15.90 33.67 1.54
CA ARG A 342 -15.69 34.79 2.47
C ARG A 342 -14.30 35.38 2.28
N ASN A 343 -14.18 36.69 2.51
CA ASN A 343 -12.91 37.40 2.57
C ASN A 343 -12.81 38.21 3.88
N SER A 344 -11.62 38.33 4.44
CA SER A 344 -11.35 39.12 5.66
C SER A 344 -11.58 40.63 5.47
N THR A 345 -11.66 41.14 4.24
CA THR A 345 -11.77 42.57 3.93
C THR A 345 -13.18 43.04 3.51
N GLY A 346 -14.19 42.17 3.44
CA GLY A 346 -15.54 42.55 3.00
C GLY A 346 -16.37 41.40 2.42
N GLY A 347 -17.64 41.68 2.17
CA GLY A 347 -18.73 40.72 1.89
C GLY A 347 -18.43 39.54 0.97
N GLY A 348 -19.04 38.41 1.32
CA GLY A 348 -18.88 37.13 0.62
C GLY A 348 -20.10 36.76 -0.22
N THR A 349 -19.91 35.85 -1.18
CA THR A 349 -21.05 35.21 -1.86
C THR A 349 -21.47 33.97 -1.08
N TYR A 350 -22.75 33.82 -0.76
CA TYR A 350 -23.28 32.61 -0.17
C TYR A 350 -24.44 32.04 -1.00
N ILE A 351 -24.49 30.72 -1.13
CA ILE A 351 -25.60 29.97 -1.69
C ILE A 351 -26.18 29.12 -0.56
N GLY A 352 -27.36 29.48 -0.07
CA GLY A 352 -28.04 28.78 1.02
C GLY A 352 -28.75 27.50 0.57
N ASN A 353 -29.03 26.59 1.51
CA ASN A 353 -29.78 25.35 1.26
C ASN A 353 -31.21 25.58 0.70
N SER A 354 -31.76 26.77 0.89
CA SER A 354 -33.03 27.23 0.30
C SER A 354 -32.93 27.68 -1.16
N GLY A 355 -31.72 27.69 -1.75
CA GLY A 355 -31.46 28.17 -3.12
C GLY A 355 -31.17 29.67 -3.22
N ASP A 356 -31.15 30.38 -2.09
CA ASP A 356 -30.87 31.81 -2.05
C ASP A 356 -29.41 32.10 -2.39
N ILE A 357 -29.16 33.09 -3.26
CA ILE A 357 -27.83 33.63 -3.54
C ILE A 357 -27.75 35.01 -2.92
N GLY A 358 -26.91 35.17 -1.90
CA GLY A 358 -26.65 36.47 -1.28
C GLY A 358 -25.23 36.96 -1.52
N PHE A 359 -25.09 38.26 -1.68
CA PHE A 359 -23.81 38.96 -1.78
C PHE A 359 -23.69 39.85 -0.54
N GLY A 360 -22.67 39.65 0.28
CA GLY A 360 -22.38 40.57 1.37
C GLY A 360 -21.87 41.91 0.85
N ASP A 361 -22.08 42.99 1.61
CA ASP A 361 -21.61 44.33 1.27
C ASP A 361 -20.09 44.37 1.05
N TRP A 362 -19.63 44.85 -0.11
CA TRP A 362 -18.22 45.21 -0.32
C TRP A 362 -18.07 46.68 -0.76
N PHE A 363 -17.13 47.36 -0.10
CA PHE A 363 -16.49 48.61 -0.48
C PHE A 363 -15.90 48.54 -1.90
N ASP A 364 -16.56 49.17 -2.88
CA ASP A 364 -15.97 50.27 -3.62
C ASP A 364 -17.08 51.25 -4.03
N GLY A 365 -16.80 52.55 -4.01
CA GLY A 365 -17.79 53.58 -4.35
C GLY A 365 -18.08 53.69 -5.84
N ASN A 366 -18.08 52.59 -6.61
CA ASN A 366 -18.34 52.59 -8.04
C ASN A 366 -19.58 51.73 -8.41
N PRO A 367 -20.71 52.36 -8.79
CA PRO A 367 -22.03 51.70 -8.90
C PRO A 367 -22.26 50.85 -10.17
N ASP A 368 -21.22 50.44 -10.91
CA ASP A 368 -21.38 49.83 -12.25
C ASP A 368 -21.39 48.28 -12.26
N ALA A 369 -21.86 47.65 -11.18
CA ALA A 369 -22.15 46.21 -11.14
C ALA A 369 -23.63 45.94 -11.43
N SER A 370 -23.93 44.93 -12.25
CA SER A 370 -25.28 44.62 -12.75
C SER A 370 -26.30 44.15 -11.70
N ILE A 371 -25.89 43.88 -10.46
CA ILE A 371 -26.77 43.68 -9.30
C ILE A 371 -26.06 44.26 -8.06
N TYR A 372 -26.46 45.45 -7.62
CA TYR A 372 -25.99 46.10 -6.39
C TYR A 372 -27.08 45.97 -5.32
N SER A 373 -26.83 45.18 -4.27
CA SER A 373 -27.68 45.14 -3.07
C SER A 373 -26.89 45.76 -1.93
N GLY A 374 -27.24 46.99 -1.54
CA GLY A 374 -26.87 47.52 -0.23
C GLY A 374 -27.91 47.03 0.76
N GLY A 375 -27.52 46.19 1.71
CA GLY A 375 -28.46 45.52 2.61
C GLY A 375 -29.04 44.20 2.07
N ASN A 376 -30.04 43.65 2.77
CA ASN A 376 -30.51 42.26 2.63
C ASN A 376 -31.59 42.07 1.54
N ASP A 377 -31.53 42.74 0.37
CA ASP A 377 -32.79 43.01 -0.35
C ASP A 377 -32.79 42.73 -1.86
N LEU A 378 -32.29 41.55 -2.24
CA LEU A 378 -32.76 40.86 -3.44
C LEU A 378 -33.04 39.38 -3.14
N ILE A 379 -34.30 39.06 -2.84
CA ILE A 379 -34.77 37.69 -2.67
C ILE A 379 -35.54 37.31 -3.93
N LEU A 380 -35.06 36.29 -4.65
CA LEU A 380 -35.80 35.60 -5.70
C LEU A 380 -36.38 34.31 -5.09
N ASP A 381 -37.52 34.44 -4.41
CA ASP A 381 -38.14 33.28 -3.76
C ASP A 381 -38.83 32.36 -4.77
N ALA A 382 -39.05 31.11 -4.38
CA ALA A 382 -39.76 30.12 -5.19
C ALA A 382 -41.23 30.48 -5.49
N ASN A 383 -41.77 31.53 -4.84
CA ASN A 383 -43.14 31.99 -5.01
C ASN A 383 -43.25 33.15 -6.03
N GLY A 384 -42.14 33.53 -6.67
CA GLY A 384 -42.12 34.59 -7.68
C GLY A 384 -42.27 36.00 -7.12
N LYS A 385 -42.02 36.19 -5.81
CA LYS A 385 -42.08 37.51 -5.18
C LYS A 385 -40.73 38.20 -5.34
N ILE A 386 -40.73 39.38 -5.96
CA ILE A 386 -39.57 40.28 -5.97
C ILE A 386 -39.83 41.39 -4.94
N VAL A 387 -38.97 41.51 -3.93
CA VAL A 387 -39.05 42.55 -2.90
C VAL A 387 -37.90 43.52 -3.06
N PHE A 388 -38.21 44.78 -3.36
CA PHE A 388 -37.28 45.89 -3.24
C PHE A 388 -37.50 46.53 -1.86
N GLN A 389 -36.75 46.07 -0.87
CA GLN A 389 -36.68 46.74 0.43
C GLN A 389 -35.56 47.77 0.32
N THR A 390 -35.90 48.99 0.69
CA THR A 390 -35.02 50.12 0.44
C THR A 390 -35.06 51.07 1.61
N GLU A 391 -33.93 51.69 1.94
CA GLU A 391 -33.89 52.75 2.95
C GLU A 391 -34.74 53.97 2.54
N ILE A 392 -35.04 54.83 3.51
CA ILE A 392 -35.80 56.07 3.32
C ILE A 392 -35.17 56.90 2.18
N GLY A 393 -35.91 57.09 1.08
CA GLY A 393 -35.48 57.92 -0.05
C GLY A 393 -35.10 57.17 -1.33
N SER A 394 -35.24 55.85 -1.37
CA SER A 394 -34.91 55.08 -2.57
C SER A 394 -36.00 55.12 -3.64
N THR A 395 -35.61 54.90 -4.91
CA THR A 395 -36.52 55.00 -6.06
C THR A 395 -36.45 53.78 -6.95
N LEU A 396 -37.60 53.29 -7.41
CA LEU A 396 -37.68 52.44 -8.59
C LEU A 396 -37.57 53.32 -9.84
N ARG A 397 -36.51 53.16 -10.62
CA ARG A 397 -36.29 53.88 -11.89
C ARG A 397 -36.41 52.93 -13.07
N MET A 398 -37.33 53.22 -13.99
CA MET A 398 -37.50 52.50 -15.25
C MET A 398 -37.07 53.43 -16.40
N ASP A 399 -35.84 53.29 -16.89
CA ASP A 399 -35.29 54.13 -17.96
C ASP A 399 -35.63 53.60 -19.36
N GLY A 400 -36.23 54.43 -20.21
CA GLY A 400 -36.60 54.05 -21.58
C GLY A 400 -38.10 53.84 -21.77
N VAL A 401 -38.49 52.95 -22.69
CA VAL A 401 -39.90 52.70 -23.04
C VAL A 401 -40.43 51.54 -22.19
N HIS A 402 -40.68 51.81 -20.91
CA HIS A 402 -41.15 50.80 -19.95
C HIS A 402 -42.38 51.29 -19.19
N TYR A 403 -43.24 50.35 -18.78
CA TYR A 403 -44.49 50.63 -18.08
C TYR A 403 -44.77 49.55 -17.03
N ILE A 404 -45.57 49.89 -16.02
CA ILE A 404 -45.99 48.97 -14.96
C ILE A 404 -47.37 48.41 -15.33
N GLU A 405 -47.45 47.12 -15.65
CA GLU A 405 -48.73 46.40 -15.80
C GLU A 405 -49.21 45.91 -14.44
N THR A 406 -50.24 46.54 -13.87
CA THR A 406 -50.81 46.14 -12.58
C THR A 406 -52.30 46.46 -12.49
N ASN A 407 -53.02 45.71 -11.66
CA ASN A 407 -54.42 45.99 -11.32
C ASN A 407 -54.55 47.13 -10.28
N ALA A 408 -53.54 47.32 -9.42
CA ALA A 408 -53.56 48.33 -8.37
C ALA A 408 -52.14 48.86 -8.09
N ILE A 409 -52.07 50.13 -7.67
CA ILE A 409 -50.86 50.76 -7.15
C ILE A 409 -51.20 51.27 -5.75
N ASP A 410 -50.66 50.60 -4.74
CA ASP A 410 -50.80 51.01 -3.33
C ASP A 410 -49.55 51.79 -2.89
N HIS A 411 -49.73 52.87 -2.13
CA HIS A 411 -48.64 53.57 -1.43
C HIS A 411 -48.70 53.27 0.07
N ASN A 412 -47.55 53.12 0.76
CA ASN A 412 -47.42 52.36 2.03
C ASN A 412 -48.12 52.92 3.29
N GLY A 413 -49.05 53.86 3.17
CA GLY A 413 -49.82 54.41 4.29
C GLY A 413 -49.10 55.48 5.12
N SER A 414 -47.76 55.64 5.01
CA SER A 414 -47.04 56.74 5.66
C SER A 414 -47.13 58.07 4.88
N GLY A 415 -47.20 58.00 3.54
CA GLY A 415 -47.38 59.16 2.67
C GLY A 415 -48.87 59.48 2.45
N ALA A 416 -49.24 60.76 2.48
CA ALA A 416 -50.64 61.20 2.35
C ALA A 416 -51.15 61.30 0.90
N TYR A 417 -50.26 61.34 -0.10
CA TYR A 417 -50.61 61.60 -1.50
C TYR A 417 -49.83 60.71 -2.46
N LEU A 418 -50.49 60.25 -3.52
CA LEU A 418 -49.85 59.71 -4.71
C LEU A 418 -49.54 60.86 -5.69
N TYR A 419 -48.26 61.09 -5.98
CA TYR A 419 -47.83 62.13 -6.92
C TYR A 419 -47.60 61.53 -8.31
N LEU A 420 -48.37 61.99 -9.30
CA LEU A 420 -48.11 61.75 -10.73
C LEU A 420 -47.50 63.02 -11.33
N ARG A 421 -46.29 62.92 -11.90
CA ARG A 421 -45.51 64.09 -12.37
C ARG A 421 -45.21 63.98 -13.87
N SER A 422 -45.69 64.93 -14.65
CA SER A 422 -45.32 65.10 -16.07
C SER A 422 -44.16 66.11 -16.22
N GLN A 423 -43.55 66.16 -17.41
CA GLN A 423 -42.62 67.24 -17.74
C GLN A 423 -43.34 68.60 -17.77
N PRO A 424 -42.64 69.71 -17.50
CA PRO A 424 -43.22 71.04 -17.63
C PRO A 424 -43.85 71.25 -19.02
N GLY A 425 -45.11 71.71 -19.06
CA GLY A 425 -45.86 71.91 -20.31
C GLY A 425 -46.48 70.64 -20.90
N ALA A 426 -46.40 69.49 -20.22
CA ALA A 426 -47.06 68.26 -20.62
C ALA A 426 -48.23 67.90 -19.69
N GLY A 427 -49.19 67.13 -20.20
CA GLY A 427 -50.36 66.66 -19.46
C GLY A 427 -50.27 65.21 -18.98
N LEU A 428 -51.14 64.84 -18.04
CA LEU A 428 -51.42 63.44 -17.70
C LEU A 428 -52.52 62.92 -18.65
N ARG A 429 -52.32 61.73 -19.22
CA ARG A 429 -53.25 61.11 -20.17
C ARG A 429 -53.62 59.71 -19.71
N ALA A 430 -54.91 59.38 -19.75
CA ALA A 430 -55.41 58.03 -19.55
C ALA A 430 -55.85 57.48 -20.91
N THR A 431 -55.18 56.43 -21.39
CA THR A 431 -55.43 55.81 -22.68
C THR A 431 -55.54 54.29 -22.59
N GLU A 432 -56.03 53.68 -23.65
CA GLU A 432 -56.00 52.22 -23.82
C GLU A 432 -54.58 51.69 -23.93
N VAL A 433 -54.37 50.47 -23.41
CA VAL A 433 -53.10 49.74 -23.51
C VAL A 433 -52.63 49.70 -24.96
N GLY A 434 -51.38 50.11 -25.19
CA GLY A 434 -50.76 50.12 -26.52
C GLY A 434 -51.10 51.33 -27.39
N THR A 435 -51.84 52.32 -26.89
CA THR A 435 -52.23 53.52 -27.66
C THR A 435 -51.88 54.82 -26.93
N THR A 436 -51.61 55.87 -27.70
CA THR A 436 -51.39 57.24 -27.16
C THR A 436 -52.50 58.21 -27.55
N SER A 437 -53.51 57.74 -28.27
CA SER A 437 -54.58 58.54 -28.89
C SER A 437 -55.99 58.08 -28.53
N ASN A 438 -56.16 56.89 -27.95
CA ASN A 438 -57.46 56.39 -27.58
C ASN A 438 -57.67 56.61 -26.08
N PHE A 439 -58.38 57.69 -25.74
CA PHE A 439 -58.61 58.10 -24.36
C PHE A 439 -59.69 57.27 -23.68
N VAL A 440 -59.51 57.02 -22.38
CA VAL A 440 -60.47 56.30 -21.53
C VAL A 440 -61.05 57.19 -20.43
N PRO A 441 -62.26 56.92 -19.93
CA PRO A 441 -62.83 57.69 -18.83
C PRO A 441 -62.03 57.49 -17.54
N PHE A 442 -61.84 58.56 -16.78
CA PHE A 442 -61.28 58.54 -15.42
C PHE A 442 -62.40 58.76 -14.40
N GLN A 443 -62.50 57.91 -13.39
CA GLN A 443 -63.54 57.97 -12.35
C GLN A 443 -62.92 58.41 -11.03
N ALA A 444 -63.50 59.44 -10.42
CA ALA A 444 -63.11 59.95 -9.11
C ALA A 444 -64.36 60.48 -8.38
N SER A 445 -64.28 60.58 -7.04
CA SER A 445 -65.33 61.22 -6.24
C SER A 445 -65.50 62.71 -6.57
N SER A 446 -64.41 63.39 -6.94
CA SER A 446 -64.37 64.80 -7.33
C SER A 446 -63.16 65.08 -8.24
N PHE A 447 -63.27 66.15 -9.04
CA PHE A 447 -62.17 66.74 -9.80
C PHE A 447 -61.97 68.18 -9.34
N ASP A 448 -61.13 68.36 -8.31
CA ASP A 448 -60.94 69.65 -7.68
C ASP A 448 -59.83 70.45 -8.38
N VAL A 449 -60.21 71.57 -9.00
CA VAL A 449 -59.26 72.46 -9.69
C VAL A 449 -58.65 73.45 -8.67
N ARG A 450 -57.35 73.35 -8.42
CA ARG A 450 -56.65 74.29 -7.54
C ARG A 450 -56.62 75.70 -8.17
N SER A 451 -57.24 76.67 -7.51
CA SER A 451 -57.52 78.00 -8.09
C SER A 451 -57.11 79.16 -7.16
N LEU A 452 -56.00 79.01 -6.44
CA LEU A 452 -55.49 80.01 -5.47
C LEU A 452 -54.89 81.24 -6.17
N ALA A 453 -55.01 82.42 -5.56
CA ALA A 453 -54.47 83.68 -6.10
C ALA A 453 -52.94 83.68 -6.24
N GLU A 454 -52.23 83.01 -5.33
CA GLU A 454 -50.76 82.83 -5.38
C GLU A 454 -50.26 82.11 -6.64
N ASN A 455 -51.13 81.32 -7.29
CA ASN A 455 -50.83 80.56 -8.51
C ASN A 455 -51.27 81.28 -9.79
N LYS A 456 -51.65 82.56 -9.70
CA LYS A 456 -52.21 83.34 -10.80
C LYS A 456 -51.48 84.68 -10.93
N GLN A 457 -51.46 85.20 -12.14
CA GLN A 457 -50.98 86.54 -12.46
C GLN A 457 -52.03 87.26 -13.30
N ASP A 458 -51.92 88.59 -13.41
CA ASP A 458 -52.78 89.43 -14.24
C ASP A 458 -54.30 89.30 -13.93
N ILE A 459 -54.64 89.28 -12.64
CA ILE A 459 -56.03 89.10 -12.19
C ILE A 459 -56.83 90.39 -12.43
N ALA A 460 -57.82 90.34 -13.32
CA ALA A 460 -58.76 91.42 -13.61
C ALA A 460 -60.21 90.91 -13.65
N LEU A 461 -61.17 91.83 -13.53
CA LEU A 461 -62.58 91.51 -13.79
C LEU A 461 -62.76 91.17 -15.27
N TRP A 462 -63.61 90.19 -15.54
CA TRP A 462 -63.91 89.78 -16.90
C TRP A 462 -65.05 90.64 -17.44
N GLU A 463 -64.77 91.46 -18.45
CA GLU A 463 -65.71 92.48 -18.99
C GLU A 463 -66.43 92.08 -20.29
N ASP A 464 -65.98 91.04 -21.01
CA ASP A 464 -66.60 90.66 -22.30
C ASP A 464 -68.07 90.25 -22.14
N ASN A 465 -68.91 90.40 -23.16
CA ASN A 465 -70.31 89.97 -23.08
C ASN A 465 -70.41 88.43 -23.22
N ALA A 466 -70.67 87.73 -22.12
CA ALA A 466 -70.76 86.26 -22.13
C ALA A 466 -71.94 85.76 -22.96
N LEU A 467 -73.10 86.45 -22.93
CA LEU A 467 -74.26 86.08 -23.74
C LEU A 467 -74.00 86.19 -25.24
N GLU A 468 -73.23 87.18 -25.68
CA GLU A 468 -72.82 87.34 -27.08
C GLU A 468 -71.88 86.21 -27.50
N ILE A 469 -70.88 85.88 -26.67
CA ILE A 469 -69.98 84.76 -26.90
C ILE A 469 -70.77 83.45 -27.03
N ILE A 470 -71.71 83.19 -26.11
CA ILE A 470 -72.55 81.99 -26.14
C ILE A 470 -73.42 81.95 -27.40
N LYS A 471 -74.02 83.09 -27.80
CA LYS A 471 -74.86 83.19 -29.01
C LYS A 471 -74.09 82.95 -30.31
N GLN A 472 -72.80 83.31 -30.34
CA GLN A 472 -71.93 83.13 -31.49
C GLN A 472 -71.28 81.73 -31.54
N SER A 473 -71.45 80.93 -30.48
CA SER A 473 -70.94 79.57 -30.39
C SER A 473 -72.03 78.54 -30.68
N ASP A 474 -71.61 77.38 -31.20
CA ASP A 474 -72.51 76.27 -31.54
C ASP A 474 -72.27 75.07 -30.63
N LEU A 475 -73.36 74.43 -30.20
CA LEU A 475 -73.32 73.12 -29.55
C LEU A 475 -73.67 72.03 -30.56
N TYR A 476 -72.92 70.94 -30.52
CA TYR A 476 -73.06 69.83 -31.45
C TYR A 476 -73.45 68.55 -30.72
N GLN A 477 -74.13 67.67 -31.43
CA GLN A 477 -74.32 66.27 -31.03
C GLN A 477 -73.29 65.40 -31.77
N TYR A 478 -72.65 64.48 -31.06
CA TYR A 478 -71.59 63.64 -31.63
C TYR A 478 -71.49 62.28 -30.92
N ARG A 479 -70.76 61.34 -31.53
CA ARG A 479 -70.31 60.09 -30.92
C ARG A 479 -68.79 60.05 -30.98
N TYR A 480 -68.15 59.51 -29.94
CA TYR A 480 -66.72 59.26 -30.02
C TYR A 480 -66.46 58.13 -31.02
N ILE A 481 -65.44 58.29 -31.87
CA ILE A 481 -65.10 57.33 -32.92
C ILE A 481 -64.80 55.96 -32.30
N ASN A 482 -64.00 55.92 -31.24
CA ASN A 482 -63.59 54.67 -30.58
C ASN A 482 -64.74 53.96 -29.86
N ASP A 483 -65.66 54.72 -29.25
CA ASP A 483 -66.85 54.17 -28.60
C ASP A 483 -67.81 53.56 -29.64
N ALA A 484 -68.00 54.24 -30.78
CA ALA A 484 -68.82 53.73 -31.87
C ALA A 484 -68.24 52.44 -32.50
N VAL A 485 -66.91 52.34 -32.62
CA VAL A 485 -66.22 51.10 -33.07
C VAL A 485 -66.45 49.94 -32.09
N ARG A 486 -66.65 50.22 -30.80
CA ARG A 486 -66.97 49.23 -29.76
C ARG A 486 -68.44 48.87 -29.66
N GLY A 487 -69.30 49.51 -30.46
CA GLY A 487 -70.74 49.33 -30.41
C GLY A 487 -71.47 50.19 -29.37
N ASP A 488 -70.82 51.18 -28.76
CA ASP A 488 -71.52 52.20 -27.98
C ASP A 488 -72.07 53.29 -28.92
N GLU A 489 -73.39 53.30 -29.10
CA GLU A 489 -74.09 54.26 -29.95
C GLU A 489 -74.58 55.50 -29.20
N THR A 490 -74.15 55.71 -27.95
CA THR A 490 -74.61 56.82 -27.10
C THR A 490 -74.22 58.17 -27.69
N MET A 491 -75.23 59.00 -28.00
CA MET A 491 -75.03 60.40 -28.40
C MET A 491 -74.55 61.25 -27.22
N LYS A 492 -73.52 62.06 -27.48
CA LYS A 492 -72.96 63.07 -26.58
C LYS A 492 -73.27 64.45 -27.13
N TYR A 493 -73.22 65.46 -26.27
CA TYR A 493 -73.53 66.85 -26.60
C TYR A 493 -72.46 67.77 -26.05
N GLY A 494 -72.01 68.75 -26.84
CA GLY A 494 -71.03 69.72 -26.41
C GLY A 494 -70.34 70.46 -27.55
N TYR A 495 -69.29 71.17 -27.23
CA TYR A 495 -68.43 71.84 -28.20
C TYR A 495 -67.58 70.83 -28.98
N VAL A 496 -67.32 71.15 -30.25
CA VAL A 496 -66.43 70.38 -31.12
C VAL A 496 -65.31 71.30 -31.61
N ILE A 497 -64.08 70.82 -31.52
CA ILE A 497 -62.89 71.59 -31.91
C ILE A 497 -62.54 71.22 -33.35
N GLY A 498 -62.45 72.22 -34.23
CA GLY A 498 -61.99 72.05 -35.61
C GLY A 498 -62.28 73.29 -36.46
N LYS A 499 -61.72 73.31 -37.68
CA LYS A 499 -61.77 74.47 -38.58
C LYS A 499 -63.20 74.91 -38.94
N ASP A 500 -64.12 73.97 -39.06
CA ASP A 500 -65.50 74.21 -39.49
C ASP A 500 -66.50 74.28 -38.31
N TYR A 501 -65.99 74.38 -37.08
CA TYR A 501 -66.79 74.41 -35.85
C TYR A 501 -66.58 75.71 -35.07
N HIS A 502 -67.66 76.28 -34.54
CA HIS A 502 -67.65 77.56 -33.83
C HIS A 502 -67.49 77.38 -32.31
N THR A 503 -66.31 76.92 -31.90
CA THR A 503 -65.96 76.80 -30.48
C THR A 503 -65.11 78.00 -30.04
N PRO A 504 -65.51 78.75 -29.00
CA PRO A 504 -64.72 79.89 -28.50
C PRO A 504 -63.33 79.45 -28.01
N SER A 505 -62.28 80.14 -28.47
CA SER A 505 -60.88 79.79 -28.14
C SER A 505 -60.59 79.84 -26.63
N MET A 506 -61.29 80.69 -25.89
CA MET A 506 -61.17 80.79 -24.44
C MET A 506 -61.62 79.53 -23.67
N LEU A 507 -62.37 78.64 -24.33
CA LEU A 507 -62.81 77.37 -23.75
C LEU A 507 -61.79 76.25 -23.98
N LEU A 508 -60.74 76.48 -24.75
CA LEU A 508 -59.75 75.47 -25.07
C LEU A 508 -58.70 75.36 -23.95
N ASN A 509 -58.08 74.18 -23.82
CA ASN A 509 -56.85 74.00 -23.04
C ASN A 509 -55.65 74.68 -23.72
N ALA A 510 -54.49 74.64 -23.06
CA ALA A 510 -53.26 75.26 -23.56
C ALA A 510 -52.82 74.69 -24.92
N GLU A 511 -53.06 73.40 -25.16
CA GLU A 511 -52.72 72.70 -26.41
C GLU A 511 -53.75 72.94 -27.53
N GLY A 512 -54.94 73.48 -27.20
CA GLY A 512 -56.00 73.74 -28.16
C GLY A 512 -56.77 72.50 -28.64
N ASP A 513 -56.57 71.34 -28.02
CA ASP A 513 -57.14 70.04 -28.43
C ASP A 513 -58.22 69.48 -27.47
N ALA A 514 -58.48 70.18 -26.34
CA ALA A 514 -59.50 69.79 -25.37
C ALA A 514 -60.29 70.99 -24.82
N ILE A 515 -61.50 70.73 -24.31
CA ILE A 515 -62.34 71.74 -23.66
C ILE A 515 -61.98 71.85 -22.17
N SER A 516 -61.65 73.06 -21.73
CA SER A 516 -61.49 73.41 -20.32
C SER A 516 -62.86 73.47 -19.62
N GLN A 517 -63.14 72.45 -18.82
CA GLN A 517 -64.37 72.38 -18.02
C GLN A 517 -64.52 73.62 -17.10
N SER A 518 -63.41 74.12 -16.54
CA SER A 518 -63.43 75.31 -15.69
C SER A 518 -63.83 76.56 -16.49
N ALA A 519 -63.26 76.76 -17.69
CA ALA A 519 -63.59 77.91 -18.53
C ALA A 519 -65.06 77.86 -18.97
N MET A 520 -65.55 76.68 -19.36
CA MET A 520 -66.94 76.48 -19.77
C MET A 520 -67.93 76.76 -18.63
N ASN A 521 -67.62 76.28 -17.42
CA ASN A 521 -68.44 76.55 -16.24
C ASN A 521 -68.42 78.04 -15.88
N SER A 522 -67.26 78.71 -15.96
CA SER A 522 -67.14 80.15 -15.71
C SER A 522 -67.92 81.00 -16.74
N LEU A 523 -67.87 80.65 -18.03
CA LEU A 523 -68.67 81.29 -19.08
C LEU A 523 -70.16 81.13 -18.82
N SER A 524 -70.60 79.92 -18.47
CA SER A 524 -72.00 79.64 -18.11
C SER A 524 -72.46 80.48 -16.93
N ILE A 525 -71.67 80.58 -15.86
CA ILE A 525 -72.00 81.40 -14.68
C ILE A 525 -72.13 82.88 -15.05
N LYS A 526 -71.22 83.41 -15.88
CA LYS A 526 -71.27 84.81 -16.31
C LYS A 526 -72.48 85.07 -17.21
N GLY A 527 -72.76 84.19 -18.17
CA GLY A 527 -73.94 84.30 -19.01
C GLY A 527 -75.24 84.29 -18.20
N ILE A 528 -75.34 83.44 -17.17
CA ILE A 528 -76.48 83.45 -16.24
C ILE A 528 -76.59 84.80 -15.50
N LYS A 529 -75.49 85.37 -15.01
CA LYS A 529 -75.50 86.69 -14.34
C LYS A 529 -75.98 87.81 -15.27
N GLU A 530 -75.51 87.84 -16.51
CA GLU A 530 -75.94 88.82 -17.51
C GLU A 530 -77.43 88.65 -17.85
N LEU A 531 -77.90 87.41 -17.99
CA LEU A 531 -79.31 87.11 -18.25
C LEU A 531 -80.22 87.57 -17.10
N LEU A 532 -79.79 87.38 -15.85
CA LEU A 532 -80.50 87.87 -14.67
C LEU A 532 -80.64 89.40 -14.72
N GLY A 533 -79.57 90.14 -15.03
CA GLY A 533 -79.62 91.60 -15.15
C GLY A 533 -80.58 92.09 -16.23
N ILE A 534 -80.64 91.40 -17.39
CA ILE A 534 -81.63 91.70 -18.43
C ILE A 534 -83.05 91.42 -17.95
N THR A 535 -83.24 90.30 -17.25
CA THR A 535 -84.55 89.89 -16.73
C THR A 535 -85.06 90.89 -15.71
N ASP A 536 -84.21 91.34 -14.78
CA ASP A 536 -84.55 92.36 -13.79
C ASP A 536 -84.92 93.69 -14.47
N ASN A 537 -84.14 94.13 -15.46
CA ASN A 537 -84.45 95.34 -16.23
C ASN A 537 -85.79 95.23 -16.98
N HIS A 538 -86.07 94.06 -17.57
CA HIS A 538 -87.34 93.81 -18.23
C HIS A 538 -88.52 93.83 -17.24
N VAL A 539 -88.36 93.28 -16.04
CA VAL A 539 -89.38 93.35 -14.97
C VAL A 539 -89.68 94.81 -14.61
N ASP A 540 -88.65 95.63 -14.38
CA ASP A 540 -88.83 97.05 -14.08
C ASP A 540 -89.57 97.79 -15.21
N ARG A 541 -89.20 97.52 -16.47
CA ARG A 541 -89.83 98.14 -17.63
C ARG A 541 -91.27 97.68 -17.84
N ILE A 542 -91.57 96.40 -17.61
CA ILE A 542 -92.92 95.86 -17.66
C ILE A 542 -93.77 96.52 -16.57
N ASN A 543 -93.29 96.59 -15.32
CA ASN A 543 -93.99 97.26 -14.22
C ASN A 543 -94.30 98.73 -14.56
N TYR A 544 -93.34 99.46 -15.13
CA TYR A 544 -93.55 100.84 -15.57
C TYR A 544 -94.63 100.96 -16.67
N LEU A 545 -94.57 100.10 -17.69
CA LEU A 545 -95.56 100.09 -18.76
C LEU A 545 -96.95 99.69 -18.27
N GLU A 546 -97.05 98.76 -17.31
CA GLU A 546 -98.31 98.40 -16.67
C GLU A 546 -98.93 99.58 -15.92
N MET A 547 -98.12 100.34 -15.15
CA MET A 547 -98.56 101.56 -14.48
C MET A 547 -99.04 102.63 -15.49
N GLU A 548 -98.28 102.87 -16.55
CA GLU A 548 -98.66 103.82 -17.60
C GLU A 548 -99.96 103.42 -18.29
N ASN A 549 -100.12 102.13 -18.61
CA ASN A 549 -101.34 101.60 -19.24
C ASN A 549 -102.56 101.74 -18.32
N GLN A 550 -102.42 101.52 -17.02
CA GLN A 550 -103.49 101.80 -16.04
C GLN A 550 -103.92 103.28 -16.07
N VAL A 551 -102.98 104.21 -16.10
CA VAL A 551 -103.27 105.66 -16.19
C VAL A 551 -103.97 106.00 -17.52
N LEU A 552 -103.53 105.42 -18.63
CA LEU A 552 -104.15 105.64 -19.94
C LEU A 552 -105.57 105.09 -20.00
N LYS A 553 -105.82 103.89 -19.45
CA LYS A 553 -107.17 103.32 -19.33
C LYS A 553 -108.10 104.24 -18.55
N GLN A 554 -107.65 104.78 -17.42
CA GLN A 554 -108.43 105.77 -16.65
C GLN A 554 -108.72 107.05 -17.45
N LYS A 555 -107.80 107.51 -18.30
CA LYS A 555 -108.03 108.68 -19.17
C LYS A 555 -109.04 108.40 -20.28
N VAL A 556 -108.99 107.21 -20.88
CA VAL A 556 -109.95 106.78 -21.90
C VAL A 556 -111.34 106.65 -21.29
N GLU A 557 -111.47 106.02 -20.12
CA GLU A 557 -112.75 105.89 -19.41
C GLU A 557 -113.38 107.26 -19.14
N LYS A 558 -112.59 108.25 -18.69
CA LYS A 558 -113.06 109.64 -18.53
C LYS A 558 -113.47 110.34 -19.84
N LEU A 559 -112.89 109.97 -20.98
CA LEU A 559 -113.26 110.51 -22.28
C LEU A 559 -114.54 109.84 -22.81
N GLU A 560 -114.72 108.54 -22.55
CA GLU A 560 -115.92 107.78 -22.88
C GLU A 560 -117.12 108.20 -22.02
N GLU A 561 -116.93 108.57 -20.74
CA GLU A 561 -117.98 109.18 -19.90
C GLU A 561 -118.38 110.60 -20.34
N GLY A 562 -117.54 111.27 -21.14
CA GLY A 562 -117.76 112.63 -21.65
C GLY A 562 -118.42 112.70 -23.04
N LEU A 563 -118.69 111.55 -23.66
CA LEU A 563 -119.41 111.36 -24.93
C LEU A 563 -120.80 110.79 -24.67
#